data_AF-A0AAX0S5P6-F1
#
_entry.id   AF-A0AAX0S5P6-F1
#
_cell.length_a   1.000
_cell.length_b   1.000
_cell.length_c   1.000
_cell.angle_alpha   90.00
_cell.angle_beta   90.00
_cell.angle_gamma   90.00
#
_symmetry.space_group_name_H-M   'P 1'
#
loop_
_entity.id
_entity.type
_entity.pdbx_description
1 polymer ?
#
loop_
_entity_poly.entity_id
_entity_poly.type
_entity_poly.pdbx_seq_one_letter_code
_entity_poly.pdbx_strand_id
1 'polypeptide(L)'
;MKEILLILLLQLIYVPIYTLRTIFLVKNITVLASILGIAEMLVYVFGLSLVFGGDQSIIAMVVYAVGFGIGIIFGTKIEQKLAIGYINVTVNTQAKNEYLIDTLRNIGFGVTLYTGEGRDSNRYRMEILTKRNREQELIATVEKFEPKAFIISYEPRYFKGGFLLDRLKNKAS
;
A
#
# COMPACT_ATOMS: atom_id res chain seq x y z
N MET A 1 -10.08 -34.49 11.06
CA MET A 1 -10.81 -33.21 10.82
C MET A 1 -10.33 -32.07 11.70
N LYS A 2 -10.22 -32.22 13.02
CA LYS A 2 -9.72 -31.14 13.92
C LYS A 2 -8.32 -30.64 13.55
N GLU A 3 -7.40 -31.55 13.22
CA GLU A 3 -6.04 -31.21 12.78
C GLU A 3 -6.00 -30.39 11.49
N ILE A 4 -6.79 -30.77 10.49
CA ILE A 4 -6.89 -30.05 9.21
C ILE A 4 -7.40 -28.61 9.42
N LEU A 5 -8.39 -28.42 10.29
CA LEU A 5 -8.90 -27.09 10.63
C LEU A 5 -7.85 -26.24 11.36
N LEU A 6 -7.05 -26.88 12.23
CA LEU A 6 -5.98 -26.23 12.97
C LEU A 6 -4.84 -25.78 12.03
N ILE A 7 -4.47 -26.60 11.04
CA ILE A 7 -3.53 -26.23 9.97
C ILE A 7 -4.05 -25.02 9.17
N LEU A 8 -5.34 -25.01 8.83
CA LEU A 8 -5.95 -23.90 8.11
C LEU A 8 -5.90 -22.60 8.93
N LEU A 9 -6.31 -22.64 10.20
CA LEU A 9 -6.29 -21.47 11.08
C LEU A 9 -4.88 -20.93 11.29
N LEU A 10 -3.92 -21.83 11.51
CA LEU A 10 -2.52 -21.48 11.63
C LEU A 10 -2.03 -20.75 10.37
N GLN A 11 -2.37 -21.23 9.16
CA GLN A 11 -2.00 -20.55 7.92
C GLN A 11 -2.67 -19.19 7.73
N LEU A 12 -3.92 -19.07 8.15
CA LEU A 12 -4.63 -17.78 8.15
C LEU A 12 -4.02 -16.75 9.12
N ILE A 13 -3.16 -17.16 10.06
CA ILE A 13 -2.41 -16.25 10.92
C ILE A 13 -1.00 -16.04 10.37
N TYR A 14 -0.30 -17.13 10.03
CA TYR A 14 1.09 -17.10 9.57
C TYR A 14 1.27 -16.29 8.29
N VAL A 15 0.47 -16.57 7.25
CA VAL A 15 0.69 -15.96 5.93
C VAL A 15 0.41 -14.47 5.88
N PRO A 16 -0.63 -13.93 6.55
CA PRO A 16 -0.78 -12.49 6.64
C PRO A 16 0.41 -11.80 7.31
N ILE A 17 0.97 -12.37 8.38
CA ILE A 17 2.15 -11.83 9.06
C ILE A 17 3.36 -11.85 8.11
N TYR A 18 3.62 -12.98 7.46
CA TYR A 18 4.68 -13.13 6.45
C TYR A 18 4.54 -12.10 5.32
N THR A 19 3.32 -11.91 4.81
CA THR A 19 3.00 -10.97 3.73
C THR A 19 3.25 -9.54 4.18
N LEU A 20 2.75 -9.15 5.35
CA LEU A 20 2.94 -7.80 5.90
C LEU A 20 4.41 -7.49 6.17
N ARG A 21 5.15 -8.42 6.77
CA ARG A 21 6.60 -8.30 6.97
C ARG A 21 7.32 -8.03 5.65
N THR A 22 6.99 -8.81 4.63
CA THR A 22 7.62 -8.70 3.30
C THR A 22 7.32 -7.35 2.66
N ILE A 23 6.08 -6.86 2.75
CA ILE A 23 5.72 -5.52 2.26
C ILE A 23 6.47 -4.43 3.04
N PHE A 24 6.60 -4.54 4.35
CA PHE A 24 7.35 -3.58 5.16
C PHE A 24 8.84 -3.55 4.82
N LEU A 25 9.47 -4.69 4.50
CA LEU A 25 10.84 -4.73 3.99
C LEU A 25 10.98 -4.00 2.66
N VAL A 26 10.08 -4.24 1.70
CA VAL A 26 10.07 -3.55 0.40
C VAL A 26 9.90 -2.04 0.58
N LYS A 27 9.15 -1.61 1.60
CA LYS A 27 8.95 -0.21 1.98
C LYS A 27 10.05 0.39 2.87
N ASN A 28 11.15 -0.34 3.13
CA ASN A 28 12.24 0.06 4.02
C ASN A 28 11.80 0.39 5.47
N ILE A 29 10.67 -0.15 5.94
CA ILE A 29 10.19 0.02 7.31
C ILE A 29 10.74 -1.14 8.17
N THR A 30 12.04 -1.06 8.46
CA THR A 30 12.79 -2.19 9.05
C THR A 30 12.34 -2.54 10.46
N VAL A 31 12.02 -1.57 11.31
CA VAL A 31 11.64 -1.84 12.72
C VAL A 31 10.34 -2.66 12.80
N LEU A 32 9.29 -2.25 12.07
CA LEU A 32 8.03 -3.01 12.02
C LEU A 32 8.23 -4.38 11.36
N ALA A 33 9.04 -4.45 10.30
CA ALA A 33 9.39 -5.72 9.68
C ALA A 33 10.10 -6.66 10.65
N SER A 34 11.03 -6.18 11.48
CA SER A 34 11.70 -7.01 12.49
C SER A 34 10.74 -7.53 13.54
N ILE A 35 9.82 -6.70 14.05
CA ILE A 35 8.82 -7.13 15.04
C ILE A 35 7.90 -8.21 14.45
N LEU A 36 7.41 -8.00 13.21
CA LEU A 36 6.61 -9.02 12.53
C LEU A 36 7.41 -10.28 12.24
N GLY A 37 8.70 -10.18 11.92
CA GLY A 37 9.58 -11.33 11.70
C GLY A 37 9.77 -12.18 12.97
N ILE A 38 9.86 -11.56 14.14
CA ILE A 38 9.90 -12.29 15.42
C ILE A 38 8.58 -13.03 15.65
N ALA A 39 7.44 -12.34 15.48
CA ALA A 39 6.12 -12.95 15.64
C ALA A 39 5.90 -14.09 14.63
N GLU A 40 6.33 -13.90 13.38
CA GLU A 40 6.30 -14.91 12.34
C GLU A 40 7.09 -16.15 12.73
N MET A 41 8.32 -15.98 13.23
CA MET A 41 9.16 -17.13 13.59
C MET A 41 8.59 -17.91 14.77
N LEU A 42 7.94 -17.23 15.74
CA LEU A 42 7.21 -17.93 16.80
C LEU A 42 6.08 -18.78 16.22
N VAL A 43 5.22 -18.19 15.38
CA VAL A 43 4.12 -18.91 14.73
C VAL A 43 4.65 -20.05 13.85
N TYR A 44 5.75 -19.84 13.14
CA TYR A 44 6.38 -20.83 12.29
C TYR A 44 6.85 -22.05 13.08
N VAL A 45 7.57 -21.86 14.19
CA VAL A 45 8.09 -22.97 15.00
C VAL A 45 6.95 -23.78 15.64
N PHE A 46 5.94 -23.10 16.20
CA PHE A 46 4.74 -23.77 16.73
C PHE A 46 3.94 -24.47 15.63
N GLY A 47 3.84 -23.84 14.47
CA GLY A 47 3.12 -24.38 13.34
C GLY A 47 3.77 -25.63 12.76
N LEU A 48 5.11 -25.62 12.66
CA LEU A 48 5.91 -26.72 12.16
C LEU A 48 5.74 -27.96 13.05
N SER A 49 5.78 -27.80 14.38
CA SER A 49 5.59 -28.94 15.29
C SER A 49 4.21 -29.57 15.18
N LEU A 50 3.17 -28.76 14.95
CA LEU A 50 1.79 -29.22 14.76
C LEU A 50 1.59 -29.96 13.44
N VAL A 51 2.19 -29.47 12.35
CA VAL A 51 2.06 -30.09 11.02
C VAL A 51 2.84 -31.40 10.94
N PHE A 52 4.06 -31.43 11.48
CA PHE A 52 4.91 -32.62 11.43
C PHE A 52 4.53 -33.70 12.44
N GLY A 53 3.83 -33.33 13.53
CA GLY A 53 3.30 -34.28 14.51
C GLY A 53 1.96 -34.93 14.13
N GLY A 54 1.29 -34.46 13.07
CA GLY A 54 -0.02 -34.95 12.63
C GLY A 54 0.03 -35.88 11.42
N ASP A 55 -1.14 -36.36 11.00
CA ASP A 55 -1.27 -37.24 9.83
C ASP A 55 -1.01 -36.49 8.52
N GLN A 56 0.04 -36.89 7.80
CA GLN A 56 0.44 -36.33 6.50
C GLN A 56 -0.44 -36.80 5.33
N SER A 57 -1.75 -36.59 5.42
CA SER A 57 -2.69 -36.91 4.35
C SER A 57 -2.59 -35.92 3.18
N ILE A 58 -2.89 -36.38 1.96
CA ILE A 58 -2.98 -35.53 0.75
C ILE A 58 -3.97 -34.36 0.99
N ILE A 59 -5.07 -34.62 1.70
CA ILE A 59 -6.07 -33.61 2.03
C ILE A 59 -5.48 -32.50 2.91
N ALA A 60 -4.66 -32.85 3.91
CA ALA A 60 -3.98 -31.86 4.76
C ALA A 60 -3.02 -30.97 3.94
N MET A 61 -2.30 -31.55 2.98
CA MET A 61 -1.42 -30.80 2.08
C MET A 61 -2.20 -29.82 1.19
N VAL A 62 -3.34 -30.24 0.64
CA VAL A 62 -4.22 -29.37 -0.15
C VAL A 62 -4.77 -28.22 0.70
N VAL A 63 -5.23 -28.51 1.91
CA VAL A 63 -5.75 -27.47 2.82
C VAL A 63 -4.65 -26.48 3.23
N TYR A 64 -3.42 -26.96 3.44
CA TYR A 64 -2.26 -26.10 3.68
C TYR A 64 -2.03 -25.13 2.50
N ALA A 65 -2.01 -25.64 1.27
CA ALA A 65 -1.81 -24.82 0.06
C ALA A 65 -2.95 -23.79 -0.15
N VAL A 66 -4.20 -24.21 0.05
CA VAL A 66 -5.37 -23.32 -0.06
C VAL A 66 -5.35 -22.26 1.05
N GLY A 67 -5.07 -22.66 2.29
CA GLY A 67 -4.92 -21.74 3.42
C GLY A 67 -3.84 -20.69 3.17
N PHE A 68 -2.74 -21.08 2.54
CA PHE A 68 -1.68 -20.16 2.15
C PHE A 68 -2.17 -19.12 1.13
N GLY A 69 -2.83 -19.56 0.06
CA GLY A 69 -3.39 -18.64 -0.95
C GLY A 69 -4.41 -17.66 -0.37
N ILE A 70 -5.32 -18.15 0.49
CA ILE A 70 -6.30 -17.29 1.19
C ILE A 70 -5.58 -16.30 2.11
N GLY A 71 -4.58 -16.76 2.86
CA GLY A 71 -3.78 -15.94 3.75
C GLY A 71 -3.08 -14.78 3.04
N ILE A 72 -2.59 -14.97 1.81
CA ILE A 72 -2.03 -13.88 1.01
C ILE A 72 -3.08 -12.79 0.76
N ILE A 73 -4.28 -13.18 0.32
CA ILE A 73 -5.36 -12.24 0.04
C ILE A 73 -5.71 -11.44 1.29
N PHE A 74 -5.78 -12.09 2.45
CA PHE A 74 -6.01 -11.42 3.74
C PHE A 74 -4.87 -10.48 4.12
N GLY A 75 -3.61 -10.92 4.00
CA GLY A 75 -2.44 -10.09 4.28
C GLY A 75 -2.40 -8.84 3.41
N THR A 76 -2.66 -8.98 2.11
CA THR A 76 -2.74 -7.84 1.18
C THR A 76 -3.90 -6.91 1.52
N LYS A 77 -5.09 -7.43 1.87
CA LYS A 77 -6.22 -6.58 2.29
C LYS A 77 -5.92 -5.80 3.57
N ILE A 78 -5.23 -6.41 4.54
CA ILE A 78 -4.81 -5.72 5.77
C ILE A 78 -3.84 -4.59 5.41
N GLU A 79 -2.86 -4.84 4.54
CA GLU A 79 -1.93 -3.80 4.09
C GLU A 79 -2.63 -2.64 3.38
N GLN A 80 -3.55 -2.95 2.46
CA GLN A 80 -4.33 -1.94 1.74
C GLN A 80 -5.12 -1.06 2.71
N LYS A 81 -5.71 -1.65 3.76
CA LYS A 81 -6.44 -0.92 4.80
C LYS A 81 -5.53 -0.07 5.68
N LEU A 82 -4.31 -0.53 5.97
CA LEU A 82 -3.32 0.25 6.70
C LEU A 82 -2.85 1.46 5.89
N ALA A 83 -2.87 1.37 4.56
CA ALA A 83 -2.58 2.46 3.62
C ALA A 83 -1.30 3.24 4.00
N ILE A 84 -0.27 2.48 4.37
CA ILE A 84 0.99 3.01 4.91
C ILE A 84 1.83 3.59 3.79
N GLY A 85 2.37 4.79 4.04
CA GLY A 85 3.36 5.44 3.19
C GLY A 85 2.80 6.63 2.41
N TYR A 86 3.58 7.06 1.44
CA TYR A 86 3.26 8.16 0.55
C TYR A 86 3.28 7.66 -0.89
N ILE A 87 2.50 8.33 -1.71
CA ILE A 87 2.47 8.14 -3.15
C ILE A 87 2.67 9.49 -3.82
N ASN A 88 3.28 9.46 -4.98
CA ASN A 88 3.31 10.60 -5.86
C ASN A 88 2.35 10.32 -7.02
N VAL A 89 1.38 11.22 -7.17
CA VAL A 89 0.38 11.17 -8.22
C VAL A 89 0.67 12.26 -9.22
N THR A 90 0.89 11.85 -10.46
CA THR A 90 1.05 12.71 -11.61
C THR A 90 -0.25 12.74 -12.41
N VAL A 91 -0.79 13.95 -12.61
CA VAL A 91 -2.03 14.17 -13.36
C VAL A 91 -1.72 15.02 -14.58
N ASN A 92 -1.98 14.50 -15.77
CA ASN A 92 -1.78 15.21 -17.03
C ASN A 92 -3.12 15.66 -17.61
N THR A 93 -3.20 16.93 -17.99
CA THR A 93 -4.41 17.60 -18.52
C THR A 93 -4.07 18.35 -19.81
N GLN A 94 -5.09 18.54 -20.66
CA GLN A 94 -4.95 19.24 -21.95
C GLN A 94 -5.01 20.76 -21.80
N ALA A 95 -5.79 21.25 -20.82
CA ALA A 95 -5.97 22.66 -20.53
C ALA A 95 -5.58 22.95 -19.08
N LYS A 96 -5.18 24.21 -18.81
CA LYS A 96 -4.87 24.65 -17.45
C LYS A 96 -6.18 24.82 -16.68
N ASN A 97 -6.45 23.89 -15.76
CA ASN A 97 -7.62 23.98 -14.88
C ASN A 97 -7.21 24.61 -13.53
N GLU A 98 -7.23 25.94 -13.45
CA GLU A 98 -6.89 26.67 -12.21
C GLU A 98 -7.84 26.32 -11.06
N TYR A 99 -9.13 26.11 -11.37
CA TYR A 99 -10.12 25.75 -10.36
C TYR A 99 -9.80 24.40 -9.69
N LEU A 100 -9.38 23.39 -10.46
CA LEU A 100 -8.93 22.11 -9.93
C LEU A 100 -7.68 22.30 -9.05
N ILE A 101 -6.70 23.06 -9.51
CA ILE A 101 -5.44 23.30 -8.77
C ILE A 101 -5.74 23.96 -7.41
N ASP A 102 -6.58 24.98 -7.40
CA ASP A 102 -6.94 25.70 -6.17
C ASP A 102 -7.80 24.84 -5.25
N THR A 103 -8.74 24.07 -5.81
CA THR A 103 -9.53 23.11 -5.03
C THR A 103 -8.63 22.08 -4.33
N LEU A 104 -7.68 21.48 -5.06
CA LEU A 104 -6.72 20.53 -4.50
C LEU A 104 -5.85 21.14 -3.40
N ARG A 105 -5.41 22.40 -3.56
CA ARG A 105 -4.64 23.12 -2.54
C ARG A 105 -5.48 23.43 -1.30
N ASN A 106 -6.74 23.82 -1.48
CA ASN A 106 -7.67 24.16 -0.40
C ASN A 106 -8.02 22.94 0.46
N ILE A 107 -8.18 21.75 -0.14
CA ILE A 107 -8.37 20.50 0.59
C ILE A 107 -7.05 19.91 1.15
N GLY A 108 -5.95 20.66 1.02
CA GLY A 108 -4.69 20.38 1.69
C GLY A 108 -3.72 19.48 0.93
N PHE A 109 -3.88 19.28 -0.39
CA PHE A 109 -2.87 18.63 -1.23
C PHE A 109 -1.79 19.64 -1.65
N GLY A 110 -0.53 19.21 -1.61
CA GLY A 110 0.59 19.96 -2.18
C GLY A 110 0.65 19.70 -3.68
N VAL A 111 0.35 20.72 -4.49
CA VAL A 111 0.30 20.61 -5.96
C VAL A 111 1.40 21.46 -6.58
N THR A 112 2.32 20.81 -7.30
CA THR A 112 3.31 21.45 -8.17
C THR A 112 2.82 21.38 -9.61
N LEU A 113 2.69 22.52 -10.28
CA LEU A 113 2.26 22.60 -11.68
C LEU A 113 3.47 22.72 -12.60
N TYR A 114 3.52 21.85 -13.60
CA TYR A 114 4.44 21.92 -14.73
C TYR A 114 3.66 22.27 -16.00
N THR A 115 4.27 23.12 -16.84
CA THR A 115 3.79 23.38 -18.19
C THR A 115 4.79 22.76 -19.16
N GLY A 116 4.30 22.01 -20.14
CA GLY A 116 5.13 21.38 -21.17
C GLY A 116 4.48 21.51 -22.54
N GLU A 117 5.24 21.17 -23.57
CA GLU A 117 4.79 21.16 -24.95
C GLU A 117 4.60 19.72 -25.41
N GLY A 118 3.38 19.39 -25.85
CA GLY A 118 3.09 18.15 -26.55
C GLY A 118 3.21 18.32 -28.06
N ARG A 119 3.09 17.21 -28.79
CA ARG A 119 3.14 17.22 -30.27
C ARG A 119 2.16 18.21 -30.90
N ASP A 120 0.96 18.29 -30.34
CA ASP A 120 -0.17 19.01 -30.95
C ASP A 120 -0.57 20.28 -30.15
N SER A 121 -0.17 20.41 -28.88
CA SER A 121 -0.57 21.52 -28.01
C SER A 121 0.26 21.59 -26.72
N ASN A 122 0.16 22.71 -26.00
CA ASN A 122 0.58 22.78 -24.59
C ASN A 122 -0.10 21.69 -23.75
N ARG A 123 0.61 21.19 -22.75
CA ARG A 123 0.16 20.18 -21.79
C ARG A 123 0.51 20.62 -20.38
N TYR A 124 -0.37 20.29 -19.45
CA TYR A 124 -0.21 20.65 -18.05
C TYR A 124 -0.08 19.37 -17.23
N ARG A 125 0.94 19.32 -16.38
CA ARG A 125 1.21 18.18 -15.51
C ARG A 125 1.23 18.67 -14.07
N MET A 126 0.36 18.11 -13.24
CA MET A 126 0.35 18.32 -11.80
C MET A 126 1.06 17.17 -11.13
N GLU A 127 2.01 17.48 -10.26
CA GLU A 127 2.70 16.49 -9.42
C GLU A 127 2.29 16.71 -7.97
N ILE A 128 1.79 15.63 -7.35
CA ILE A 128 1.11 15.69 -6.05
C ILE A 128 1.66 14.58 -5.16
N LEU A 129 2.41 14.96 -4.13
CA LEU A 129 2.87 14.04 -3.10
C LEU A 129 1.83 13.98 -1.98
N THR A 130 1.22 12.81 -1.76
CA THR A 130 0.18 12.61 -0.75
C THR A 130 0.37 11.32 0.04
N LYS A 131 -0.31 11.21 1.18
CA LYS A 131 -0.40 9.95 1.93
C LYS A 131 -1.23 8.95 1.13
N ARG A 132 -0.83 7.67 1.17
CA ARG A 132 -1.50 6.60 0.42
C ARG A 132 -2.98 6.46 0.80
N ASN A 133 -3.34 6.73 2.06
CA ASN A 133 -4.75 6.71 2.50
C ASN A 133 -5.64 7.82 1.90
N ARG A 134 -5.05 8.86 1.29
CA ARG A 134 -5.78 9.95 0.60
C ARG A 134 -5.73 9.81 -0.92
N GLU A 135 -5.20 8.72 -1.46
CA GLU A 135 -5.12 8.48 -2.91
C GLU A 135 -6.49 8.53 -3.57
N GLN A 136 -7.45 7.79 -3.02
CA GLN A 136 -8.80 7.72 -3.57
C GLN A 136 -9.52 9.07 -3.52
N GLU A 137 -9.34 9.85 -2.45
CA GLU A 137 -9.87 11.20 -2.33
C GLU A 137 -9.30 12.12 -3.42
N LEU A 138 -7.99 12.03 -3.66
CA LEU A 138 -7.30 12.79 -4.69
C LEU A 138 -7.82 12.43 -6.09
N ILE A 139 -7.84 11.13 -6.43
CA ILE A 139 -8.29 10.64 -7.74
C ILE A 139 -9.74 11.03 -7.99
N ALA A 140 -10.65 10.80 -7.03
CA ALA A 140 -12.05 11.16 -7.17
C ALA A 140 -12.25 12.68 -7.37
N THR A 141 -11.44 13.50 -6.70
CA THR A 141 -11.48 14.95 -6.90
C THR A 141 -11.02 15.31 -8.32
N VAL A 142 -9.92 14.74 -8.80
CA VAL A 142 -9.41 14.98 -10.15
C VAL A 142 -10.42 14.54 -11.20
N GLU A 143 -11.00 13.34 -11.09
CA GLU A 143 -11.98 12.80 -12.03
C GLU A 143 -13.26 13.65 -12.10
N LYS A 144 -13.67 14.25 -10.98
CA LYS A 144 -14.83 15.15 -10.93
C LYS A 144 -14.64 16.41 -11.79
N PHE A 145 -13.43 16.97 -11.82
CA PHE A 145 -13.14 18.21 -12.55
C PHE A 145 -12.58 17.96 -13.95
N GLU A 146 -11.81 16.89 -14.13
CA GLU A 146 -11.13 16.52 -15.36
C GLU A 146 -11.29 15.01 -15.64
N PRO A 147 -12.47 14.56 -16.14
CA PRO A 147 -12.72 13.15 -16.41
C PRO A 147 -11.81 12.54 -17.49
N LYS A 148 -11.17 13.38 -18.31
CA LYS A 148 -10.24 12.99 -19.37
C LYS A 148 -8.76 13.10 -18.92
N ALA A 149 -8.50 13.40 -17.65
CA ALA A 149 -7.14 13.48 -17.13
C ALA A 149 -6.45 12.12 -17.19
N PHE A 150 -5.15 12.13 -17.49
CA PHE A 150 -4.33 10.93 -17.44
C PHE A 150 -3.56 10.90 -16.12
N ILE A 151 -3.87 9.93 -15.27
CA ILE A 151 -3.36 9.81 -13.90
C ILE A 151 -2.36 8.65 -13.81
N ILE A 152 -1.18 8.92 -13.24
CA ILE A 152 -0.18 7.90 -12.90
C ILE A 152 0.14 8.04 -11.41
N SER A 153 0.22 6.92 -10.69
CA SER A 153 0.63 6.87 -9.27
C SER A 153 1.91 6.03 -9.13
N TYR A 154 2.88 6.51 -8.36
CA TYR A 154 4.10 5.79 -8.03
C TYR A 154 4.48 5.97 -6.55
N GLU A 155 5.15 4.97 -5.99
CA GLU A 155 5.61 4.99 -4.59
C GLU A 155 7.05 5.52 -4.48
N PRO A 156 7.28 6.70 -3.90
CA PRO A 156 8.62 7.18 -3.59
C PRO A 156 9.27 6.33 -2.49
N ARG A 157 10.53 5.92 -2.71
CA ARG A 157 11.31 5.08 -1.78
C ARG A 157 12.17 5.86 -0.78
N TYR A 158 12.49 7.11 -1.09
CA TYR A 158 13.38 7.94 -0.28
C TYR A 158 12.90 9.39 -0.26
N PHE A 159 13.00 10.02 0.90
CA PHE A 159 12.57 11.40 1.13
C PHE A 159 13.72 12.19 1.76
N LYS A 160 14.02 13.37 1.23
CA LYS A 160 14.99 14.31 1.81
C LYS A 160 14.56 15.75 1.53
N GLY A 161 14.18 16.47 2.58
CA GLY A 161 13.70 17.86 2.49
C GLY A 161 12.31 18.03 1.85
N GLY A 162 11.86 19.28 1.79
CA GLY A 162 10.61 19.68 1.13
C GLY A 162 9.49 20.11 2.09
N PHE A 163 8.66 21.04 1.61
CA PHE A 163 7.57 21.68 2.35
C PHE A 163 6.56 20.70 2.99
N LEU A 164 6.39 19.51 2.40
CA LEU A 164 5.50 18.47 2.96
C LEU A 164 6.09 17.84 4.24
N LEU A 165 7.40 17.61 4.30
CA LEU A 165 8.05 16.99 5.47
C LEU A 165 8.02 17.93 6.69
N ASP A 166 8.18 19.24 6.47
CA ASP A 166 8.14 20.24 7.54
C ASP A 166 6.74 20.37 8.14
N ARG A 167 5.68 20.34 7.32
CA ARG A 167 4.29 20.36 7.81
C ARG A 167 3.89 19.07 8.53
N LEU A 168 4.51 17.93 8.19
CA LEU A 168 4.28 16.65 8.86
C LEU A 168 5.00 16.58 10.22
N LYS A 169 6.21 17.14 10.33
CA LYS A 169 6.89 17.32 11.63
C LYS A 169 6.11 18.25 12.57
N ASN A 170 5.58 19.35 12.05
CA ASN A 170 4.86 20.34 12.86
C ASN A 170 3.46 19.91 13.32
N LYS A 171 2.91 18.79 12.84
CA LYS A 171 1.67 18.19 13.35
C LYS A 171 1.91 17.07 14.38
N ALA A 172 3.15 16.69 14.60
CA ALA A 172 3.56 15.66 15.56
C ALA A 172 4.27 16.23 16.81
N SER A 173 4.40 17.57 16.89
CA SER A 173 4.79 18.34 18.07
C SER A 173 3.59 19.13 18.57
#